data_AF-A0KW90-F1
#
_entry.id   AF-A0KW90-F1
#
_cell.length_a   1.000
_cell.length_b   1.000
_cell.length_c   1.000
_cell.angle_alpha   90.00
_cell.angle_beta   90.00
_cell.angle_gamma   90.00
#
_symmetry.space_group_name_H-M   'P 1'
#
loop_
_entity.id
_entity.type
_entity.pdbx_description
1 polymer ?
#
loop_
_entity_poly.entity_id
_entity_poly.type
_entity_poly.pdbx_seq_one_letter_code
_entity_poly.pdbx_strand_id
1 'polypeptide(L)'
;MGFISFVSTAISSACSTIGSALSSFASGLGPVLSTIATHLPKLGEALGQFANNFLQAVGILKPDEDVKQLGERALQAAQDGITPEEFDDFDDYVEALRNFEIDPDKAKNRNDVERLVVGLGVGSFGLEKKFDVAPGSLSAIWLLPVANPEFFTVNRMDSLLQQGKLSGDVFSYLERKLSAGDAYRMEEGMADALVNSSGVESKEALFAALDKASDNWHSINDSADNIDKE
;
A
#
# COMPACT_ATOMS: atom_id res chain seq x y z
N MET A 1 14.38 -3.78 -19.41
CA MET A 1 12.96 -4.01 -19.70
C MET A 1 12.40 -4.61 -18.43
N GLY A 2 11.36 -4.01 -17.86
CA GLY A 2 10.84 -4.42 -16.56
C GLY A 2 10.21 -3.21 -15.88
N PHE A 3 8.98 -2.94 -16.29
CA PHE A 3 7.99 -2.05 -15.70
C PHE A 3 6.72 -2.47 -16.41
N ILE A 4 6.12 -3.57 -15.97
CA ILE A 4 4.71 -3.93 -16.17
C ILE A 4 4.07 -3.06 -17.26
N SER A 5 4.19 -3.49 -18.51
CA SER A 5 3.88 -2.64 -19.68
C SER A 5 2.39 -2.37 -19.89
N PHE A 6 1.55 -2.65 -18.89
CA PHE A 6 0.13 -2.37 -18.92
C PHE A 6 -0.26 -1.63 -17.64
N VAL A 7 -0.17 -0.29 -17.69
CA VAL A 7 -0.94 0.56 -16.78
C VAL A 7 -2.41 0.25 -17.05
N SER A 8 -3.05 -0.53 -16.19
CA SER A 8 -4.50 -0.74 -16.25
C SER A 8 -5.19 0.61 -15.98
N THR A 9 -5.46 1.37 -17.04
CA THR A 9 -5.97 2.75 -16.97
C THR A 9 -7.27 2.87 -16.17
N ALA A 10 -8.07 1.78 -16.11
CA ALA A 10 -9.31 1.73 -15.35
C ALA A 10 -9.14 1.84 -13.82
N ILE A 11 -8.08 1.26 -13.25
CA ILE A 11 -7.90 1.22 -11.78
C ILE A 11 -7.22 2.51 -11.28
N SER A 12 -6.31 3.09 -12.07
CA SER A 12 -5.76 4.42 -11.79
C SER A 12 -6.84 5.51 -11.80
N SER A 13 -7.83 5.41 -12.69
CA SER A 13 -8.95 6.36 -12.69
C SER A 13 -9.79 6.28 -11.42
N ALA A 14 -10.04 5.08 -10.89
CA ALA A 14 -10.90 4.86 -9.73
C ALA A 14 -10.35 5.50 -8.44
N CYS A 15 -9.04 5.43 -8.20
CA CYS A 15 -8.42 6.12 -7.07
C CYS A 15 -8.44 7.65 -7.25
N SER A 16 -8.24 8.13 -8.48
CA SER A 16 -8.25 9.58 -8.76
C SER A 16 -9.64 10.22 -8.64
N THR A 17 -10.72 9.44 -8.80
CA THR A 17 -12.10 9.93 -8.62
C THR A 17 -12.48 10.15 -7.17
N ILE A 18 -11.73 9.60 -6.22
CA ILE A 18 -12.07 9.70 -4.78
C ILE A 18 -11.52 10.99 -4.18
N GLY A 19 -10.60 11.66 -4.86
CA GLY A 19 -10.07 12.94 -4.39
C GLY A 19 -8.65 13.19 -4.89
N SER A 20 -8.29 14.46 -4.95
CA SER A 20 -6.92 14.93 -5.15
C SER A 20 -5.94 14.39 -4.10
N ALA A 21 -6.40 14.15 -2.87
CA ALA A 21 -5.62 13.58 -1.78
C ALA A 21 -5.06 12.19 -2.10
N LEU A 22 -5.75 11.42 -2.96
CA LEU A 22 -5.35 10.07 -3.37
C LEU A 22 -4.61 10.06 -4.72
N SER A 23 -4.45 11.21 -5.37
CA SER A 23 -3.89 11.29 -6.72
C SER A 23 -2.43 10.80 -6.81
N SER A 24 -1.60 11.05 -5.79
CA SER A 24 -0.22 10.56 -5.74
C SER A 24 -0.17 9.03 -5.65
N PHE A 25 -1.06 8.42 -4.86
CA PHE A 25 -1.20 6.98 -4.82
C PHE A 25 -1.69 6.44 -6.17
N ALA A 26 -2.74 7.06 -6.75
CA ALA A 26 -3.36 6.64 -8.00
C ALA A 26 -2.40 6.66 -9.20
N SER A 27 -1.49 7.64 -9.24
CA SER A 27 -0.51 7.84 -10.31
C SER A 27 0.81 7.10 -10.07
N GLY A 28 1.18 6.86 -8.82
CA GLY A 28 2.39 6.14 -8.44
C GLY A 28 2.15 4.64 -8.26
N LEU A 29 1.63 4.27 -7.09
CA LEU A 29 1.58 2.88 -6.62
C LEU A 29 0.31 2.11 -7.02
N GLY A 30 -0.79 2.79 -7.31
CA GLY A 30 -2.05 2.19 -7.76
C GLY A 30 -1.89 1.20 -8.93
N PRO A 31 -1.22 1.58 -10.04
CA PRO A 31 -0.98 0.68 -11.17
C PRO A 31 -0.15 -0.55 -10.77
N VAL A 32 0.91 -0.35 -9.98
CA VAL A 32 1.83 -1.43 -9.58
C VAL A 32 1.07 -2.48 -8.76
N LEU A 33 0.32 -2.05 -7.73
CA LEU A 33 -0.44 -2.94 -6.87
C LEU A 33 -1.61 -3.60 -7.61
N SER A 34 -2.24 -2.88 -8.54
CA SER A 34 -3.28 -3.40 -9.43
C SER A 34 -2.78 -4.58 -10.25
N THR A 35 -1.62 -4.44 -10.89
CA THR A 35 -1.03 -5.52 -11.69
C THR A 35 -0.71 -6.72 -10.80
N ILE A 36 -0.07 -6.50 -9.65
CA ILE A 36 0.25 -7.61 -8.75
C ILE A 36 -1.02 -8.37 -8.36
N ALA A 37 -2.08 -7.67 -7.96
CA ALA A 37 -3.32 -8.30 -7.56
C ALA A 37 -4.07 -8.98 -8.72
N THR A 38 -3.93 -8.47 -9.95
CA THR A 38 -4.58 -9.04 -11.15
C THR A 38 -3.86 -10.28 -11.67
N HIS A 39 -2.55 -10.18 -11.86
CA HIS A 39 -1.75 -11.24 -12.50
C HIS A 39 -1.22 -12.26 -11.49
N LEU A 40 -1.10 -11.87 -10.22
CA LEU A 40 -0.62 -12.73 -9.13
C LEU A 40 -1.67 -12.75 -8.00
N PRO A 41 -2.85 -13.35 -8.22
CA PRO A 41 -4.00 -13.24 -7.32
C PRO A 41 -3.69 -13.72 -5.89
N LYS A 42 -2.81 -14.72 -5.72
CA LYS A 42 -2.35 -15.16 -4.39
C LYS A 42 -1.59 -14.08 -3.63
N LEU A 43 -0.78 -13.27 -4.32
CA LEU A 43 -0.12 -12.11 -3.72
C LEU A 43 -1.11 -10.98 -3.44
N GLY A 44 -2.10 -10.78 -4.32
CA GLY A 44 -3.21 -9.84 -4.07
C GLY A 44 -4.01 -10.20 -2.81
N GLU A 45 -4.34 -11.48 -2.62
CA GLU A 45 -5.01 -11.99 -1.41
C GLU A 45 -4.15 -11.79 -0.16
N ALA A 46 -2.87 -12.15 -0.22
CA ALA A 46 -1.93 -11.96 0.90
C ALA A 46 -1.76 -10.47 1.25
N LEU A 47 -1.69 -9.59 0.25
CA LEU A 47 -1.66 -8.14 0.44
C LEU A 47 -2.93 -7.64 1.12
N GLY A 48 -4.10 -8.11 0.72
CA GLY A 48 -5.37 -7.74 1.37
C GLY A 48 -5.41 -8.18 2.85
N GLN A 49 -4.98 -9.41 3.14
CA GLN A 49 -4.89 -9.91 4.52
C GLN A 49 -3.90 -9.12 5.36
N PHE A 50 -2.71 -8.83 4.81
CA PHE A 50 -1.72 -7.98 5.46
C PHE A 50 -2.31 -6.60 5.75
N ALA A 51 -2.94 -5.96 4.76
CA ALA A 51 -3.52 -4.63 4.90
C ALA A 51 -4.61 -4.58 5.97
N ASN A 52 -5.50 -5.58 6.02
CA ASN A 52 -6.48 -5.69 7.09
C ASN A 52 -5.82 -5.73 8.46
N ASN A 53 -4.90 -6.67 8.68
CA ASN A 53 -4.23 -6.83 9.97
C ASN A 53 -3.41 -5.58 10.35
N PHE A 54 -2.73 -4.98 9.38
CA PHE A 54 -1.88 -3.82 9.60
C PHE A 54 -2.70 -2.57 9.91
N LEU A 55 -3.71 -2.25 9.10
CA LEU A 55 -4.59 -1.10 9.31
C LEU A 55 -5.42 -1.24 10.59
N GLN A 56 -5.76 -2.46 11.00
CA GLN A 56 -6.39 -2.72 12.30
C GLN A 56 -5.41 -2.51 13.47
N ALA A 57 -4.18 -2.99 13.35
CA ALA A 57 -3.15 -2.83 14.39
C ALA A 57 -2.84 -1.35 14.67
N VAL A 58 -2.79 -0.53 13.61
CA VAL A 58 -2.58 0.92 13.72
C VAL A 58 -3.87 1.71 13.96
N GLY A 59 -5.02 1.04 14.07
CA GLY A 59 -6.32 1.63 14.44
C GLY A 59 -6.99 2.49 13.37
N ILE A 60 -6.66 2.31 12.08
CA ILE A 60 -7.40 2.93 10.97
C ILE A 60 -8.67 2.12 10.68
N LEU A 61 -8.53 0.79 10.62
CA LEU A 61 -9.67 -0.13 10.52
C LEU A 61 -10.07 -0.64 11.91
N LYS A 62 -11.37 -0.86 12.11
CA LYS A 62 -11.88 -1.62 13.27
C LYS A 62 -11.67 -3.13 13.04
N PRO A 63 -11.66 -3.97 14.09
CA PRO A 63 -11.39 -5.41 13.98
C PRO A 63 -12.32 -6.19 13.03
N ASP A 64 -13.53 -5.69 12.80
CA ASP A 64 -14.55 -6.25 11.91
C ASP A 64 -14.61 -5.58 10.53
N GLU A 65 -13.76 -4.58 10.28
CA GLU A 65 -13.68 -3.88 9.00
C GLU A 65 -12.66 -4.53 8.06
N ASP A 66 -12.97 -4.47 6.76
CA ASP A 66 -12.17 -5.01 5.67
C ASP A 66 -11.77 -3.91 4.67
N VAL A 67 -10.53 -3.97 4.20
CA VAL A 67 -9.92 -2.99 3.30
C VAL A 67 -10.64 -2.90 1.96
N LYS A 68 -11.14 -4.02 1.40
CA LYS A 68 -11.91 -3.99 0.16
C LYS A 68 -13.28 -3.38 0.38
N GLN A 69 -13.91 -3.60 1.54
CA GLN A 69 -15.16 -2.92 1.88
C GLN A 69 -14.97 -1.42 2.08
N LEU A 70 -13.86 -1.01 2.70
CA LEU A 70 -13.48 0.40 2.80
C LEU A 70 -13.32 1.00 1.39
N GLY A 71 -12.65 0.30 0.49
CA GLY A 71 -12.49 0.74 -0.90
C GLY A 71 -13.79 0.81 -1.67
N GLU A 72 -14.71 -0.14 -1.49
CA GLU A 72 -16.05 -0.09 -2.09
C GLU A 72 -16.84 1.12 -1.61
N ARG A 73 -16.84 1.38 -0.29
CA ARG A 73 -17.47 2.56 0.31
C ARG A 73 -16.89 3.83 -0.27
N ALA A 74 -15.56 3.96 -0.32
CA ALA A 74 -14.90 5.14 -0.87
C ALA A 74 -15.27 5.39 -2.34
N LEU A 75 -15.32 4.33 -3.16
CA LEU A 75 -15.69 4.46 -4.57
C LEU A 75 -17.14 4.89 -4.77
N GLN A 76 -18.08 4.34 -3.99
CA GLN A 76 -19.48 4.72 -4.12
C GLN A 76 -19.75 6.10 -3.51
N ALA A 77 -19.20 6.37 -2.33
CA ALA A 77 -19.36 7.65 -1.64
C ALA A 77 -18.80 8.82 -2.46
N ALA A 78 -17.69 8.62 -3.18
CA ALA A 78 -17.16 9.62 -4.10
C ALA A 78 -18.13 10.00 -5.23
N GLN A 79 -19.00 9.09 -5.68
CA GLN A 79 -20.05 9.40 -6.68
C GLN A 79 -21.10 10.36 -6.12
N ASP A 80 -21.27 10.36 -4.80
CA ASP A 80 -22.17 11.23 -4.06
C ASP A 80 -21.46 12.47 -3.48
N GLY A 81 -20.22 12.72 -3.91
CA GLY A 81 -19.42 13.88 -3.51
C GLY A 81 -18.72 13.74 -2.16
N ILE A 82 -18.74 12.56 -1.53
CA ILE A 82 -18.03 12.32 -0.27
C ILE A 82 -16.58 11.96 -0.59
N THR A 83 -15.72 12.97 -0.58
CA THR A 83 -14.28 12.84 -0.80
C THR A 83 -13.50 13.36 0.41
N PRO A 84 -12.22 12.98 0.60
CA PRO A 84 -11.43 13.47 1.73
C PRO A 84 -11.36 15.00 1.84
N GLU A 85 -11.45 15.71 0.72
CA GLU A 85 -11.37 17.18 0.67
C GLU A 85 -12.58 17.89 1.29
N GLU A 86 -13.71 17.20 1.44
CA GLU A 86 -14.92 17.76 2.05
C GLU A 86 -14.87 17.72 3.59
N PHE A 87 -13.79 17.19 4.17
CA PHE A 87 -13.62 17.03 5.61
C PHE A 87 -12.32 17.70 6.08
N ASP A 88 -12.40 18.39 7.21
CA ASP A 88 -11.23 19.00 7.85
C ASP A 88 -10.37 17.93 8.58
N ASP A 89 -11.02 16.90 9.11
CA ASP A 89 -10.39 15.78 9.83
C ASP A 89 -10.55 14.46 9.06
N PHE A 90 -9.51 13.63 9.08
CA PHE A 90 -9.53 12.34 8.41
C PHE A 90 -10.47 11.34 9.11
N ASP A 91 -10.58 11.39 10.43
CA ASP A 91 -11.46 10.51 11.19
C ASP A 91 -12.93 10.78 10.82
N ASP A 92 -13.30 12.04 10.58
CA ASP A 92 -14.64 12.41 10.10
C ASP A 92 -14.92 11.84 8.70
N TYR A 93 -13.93 11.89 7.80
CA TYR A 93 -14.04 11.26 6.47
C TYR A 93 -14.24 9.74 6.58
N VAL A 94 -13.43 9.05 7.39
CA VAL A 94 -13.58 7.59 7.57
C VAL A 94 -14.91 7.25 8.24
N GLU A 95 -15.39 8.07 9.18
CA GLU A 95 -16.72 7.90 9.76
C GLU A 95 -17.83 8.08 8.72
N ALA A 96 -17.72 9.07 7.84
CA ALA A 96 -18.65 9.24 6.71
C ALA A 96 -18.64 8.00 5.79
N LEU A 97 -17.47 7.44 5.47
CA LEU A 97 -17.38 6.20 4.71
C LEU A 97 -18.04 5.02 5.44
N ARG A 98 -17.84 4.88 6.75
CA ARG A 98 -18.45 3.81 7.56
C ARG A 98 -19.97 3.88 7.57
N ASN A 99 -20.52 5.08 7.63
CA ASN A 99 -21.95 5.35 7.61
C ASN A 99 -22.56 5.32 6.21
N PHE A 100 -21.73 5.26 5.16
CA PHE A 100 -22.20 5.17 3.78
C PHE A 100 -22.81 3.80 3.50
N GLU A 101 -24.06 3.79 3.04
CA GLU A 101 -24.78 2.57 2.67
C GLU A 101 -24.34 2.10 1.29
N ILE A 102 -23.73 0.92 1.22
CA ILE A 102 -23.27 0.32 -0.03
C ILE A 102 -24.49 -0.11 -0.85
N ASP A 103 -24.60 0.39 -2.08
CA ASP A 103 -25.51 -0.15 -3.10
C ASP A 103 -25.01 -1.55 -3.51
N PRO A 104 -25.77 -2.62 -3.18
CA PRO A 104 -25.35 -3.99 -3.44
C PRO A 104 -25.29 -4.34 -4.93
N ASP A 105 -26.06 -3.67 -5.78
CA ASP A 105 -26.06 -3.91 -7.23
C ASP A 105 -24.81 -3.31 -7.88
N LYS A 106 -24.41 -2.12 -7.43
CA LYS A 106 -23.12 -1.52 -7.81
C LYS A 106 -21.93 -2.33 -7.29
N ALA A 107 -22.03 -2.83 -6.05
CA ALA A 107 -20.98 -3.64 -5.45
C ALA A 107 -20.83 -4.97 -6.20
N LYS A 108 -21.91 -5.71 -6.44
CA LYS A 108 -21.87 -7.06 -7.04
C LYS A 108 -21.10 -7.13 -8.37
N ASN A 109 -21.13 -6.07 -9.16
CA ASN A 109 -20.49 -6.01 -10.47
C ASN A 109 -19.04 -5.49 -10.42
N ARG A 110 -18.55 -5.06 -9.25
CA ARG A 110 -17.24 -4.41 -9.12
C ARG A 110 -16.09 -5.40 -8.97
N ASN A 111 -14.93 -5.03 -9.51
CA ASN A 111 -13.71 -5.82 -9.46
C ASN A 111 -13.11 -5.78 -8.04
N ASP A 112 -12.79 -6.96 -7.49
CA ASP A 112 -12.13 -7.12 -6.20
C ASP A 112 -10.75 -6.45 -6.12
N VAL A 113 -10.01 -6.41 -7.24
CA VAL A 113 -8.71 -5.73 -7.31
C VAL A 113 -8.89 -4.22 -7.17
N GLU A 114 -9.89 -3.66 -7.85
CA GLU A 114 -10.19 -2.23 -7.79
C GLU A 114 -10.54 -1.81 -6.36
N ARG A 115 -11.41 -2.58 -5.68
CA ARG A 115 -11.75 -2.36 -4.27
C ARG A 115 -10.52 -2.44 -3.37
N LEU A 116 -9.66 -3.43 -3.57
CA LEU A 116 -8.44 -3.59 -2.79
C LEU A 116 -7.52 -2.38 -2.98
N VAL A 117 -7.18 -2.02 -4.22
CA VAL A 117 -6.24 -0.92 -4.52
C VAL A 117 -6.75 0.41 -3.98
N VAL A 118 -8.05 0.68 -4.13
CA VAL A 118 -8.66 1.87 -3.53
C VAL A 118 -8.58 1.84 -2.01
N GLY A 119 -8.93 0.71 -1.39
CA GLY A 119 -8.85 0.56 0.06
C GLY A 119 -7.44 0.77 0.60
N LEU A 120 -6.42 0.30 -0.13
CA LEU A 120 -5.01 0.56 0.17
C LEU A 120 -4.67 2.03 0.02
N GLY A 121 -5.20 2.72 -0.99
CA GLY A 121 -5.04 4.16 -1.15
C GLY A 121 -5.61 4.94 0.02
N VAL A 122 -6.86 4.65 0.44
CA VAL A 122 -7.49 5.28 1.60
C VAL A 122 -6.71 4.93 2.88
N GLY A 123 -6.25 3.70 3.02
CA GLY A 123 -5.38 3.27 4.12
C GLY A 123 -4.07 4.05 4.18
N SER A 124 -3.37 4.21 3.04
CA SER A 124 -2.15 5.03 2.94
C SER A 124 -2.42 6.47 3.34
N PHE A 125 -3.49 7.08 2.83
CA PHE A 125 -3.85 8.45 3.20
C PHE A 125 -4.15 8.59 4.69
N GLY A 126 -4.84 7.60 5.28
CA GLY A 126 -5.10 7.57 6.73
C GLY A 126 -3.84 7.42 7.57
N LEU A 127 -2.87 6.62 7.11
CA LEU A 127 -1.56 6.52 7.76
C LEU A 127 -0.84 7.87 7.70
N GLU A 128 -0.87 8.54 6.54
CA GLU A 128 -0.20 9.83 6.37
C GLU A 128 -0.76 10.89 7.30
N LYS A 129 -2.09 10.92 7.47
CA LYS A 129 -2.77 11.80 8.42
C LYS A 129 -2.46 11.45 9.87
N LYS A 130 -2.51 10.16 10.23
CA LYS A 130 -2.26 9.71 11.60
C LYS A 130 -0.84 10.02 12.07
N PHE A 131 0.14 9.93 11.18
CA PHE A 131 1.56 10.16 11.49
C PHE A 131 2.05 11.57 11.12
N ASP A 132 1.15 12.47 10.70
CA ASP A 132 1.45 13.85 10.29
C ASP A 132 2.59 13.95 9.26
N VAL A 133 2.51 13.12 8.21
CA VAL A 133 3.47 13.11 7.11
C VAL A 133 2.82 13.58 5.81
N ALA A 134 3.65 14.01 4.86
CA ALA A 134 3.17 14.57 3.61
C ALA A 134 2.38 13.53 2.78
N PRO A 135 1.27 13.93 2.11
CA PRO A 135 0.51 13.04 1.25
C PRO A 135 1.37 12.34 0.19
N GLY A 136 1.12 11.05 -0.01
CA GLY A 136 1.88 10.17 -0.92
C GLY A 136 3.18 9.59 -0.33
N SER A 137 3.67 10.07 0.81
CA SER A 137 4.93 9.60 1.42
C SER A 137 4.87 8.16 1.89
N LEU A 138 3.68 7.62 2.18
CA LEU A 138 3.49 6.24 2.63
C LEU A 138 2.80 5.37 1.57
N SER A 139 2.71 5.84 0.34
CA SER A 139 2.14 5.07 -0.78
C SER A 139 2.86 3.72 -0.99
N ALA A 140 4.18 3.68 -0.78
CA ALA A 140 5.01 2.49 -0.98
C ALA A 140 5.09 1.53 0.23
N ILE A 141 4.36 1.81 1.32
CA ILE A 141 4.39 0.98 2.53
C ILE A 141 3.98 -0.48 2.28
N TRP A 142 3.18 -0.71 1.23
CA TRP A 142 2.67 -2.02 0.85
C TRP A 142 3.70 -2.91 0.15
N LEU A 143 4.78 -2.35 -0.39
CA LEU A 143 5.69 -3.09 -1.27
C LEU A 143 6.60 -4.07 -0.53
N LEU A 144 7.13 -3.67 0.62
CA LEU A 144 8.03 -4.53 1.41
C LEU A 144 7.33 -5.80 1.92
N PRO A 145 6.10 -5.73 2.48
CA PRO A 145 5.31 -6.93 2.83
C PRO A 145 4.98 -7.81 1.63
N VAL A 146 4.75 -7.23 0.45
CA VAL A 146 4.53 -8.01 -0.79
C VAL A 146 5.82 -8.72 -1.23
N ALA A 147 6.95 -8.01 -1.17
CA ALA A 147 8.23 -8.50 -1.65
C ALA A 147 8.89 -9.51 -0.69
N ASN A 148 8.71 -9.37 0.63
CA ASN A 148 9.28 -10.28 1.62
C ASN A 148 8.38 -10.37 2.87
N PRO A 149 7.20 -11.04 2.78
CA PRO A 149 6.19 -11.08 3.84
C PRO A 149 6.67 -11.77 5.12
N GLU A 150 7.61 -12.71 5.02
CA GLU A 150 8.20 -13.40 6.17
C GLU A 150 8.99 -12.44 7.07
N PHE A 151 9.66 -11.46 6.44
CA PHE A 151 10.42 -10.47 7.18
C PHE A 151 9.58 -9.24 7.51
N PHE A 152 8.88 -8.64 6.56
CA PHE A 152 8.12 -7.40 6.76
C PHE A 152 6.71 -7.69 7.30
N THR A 153 6.67 -8.17 8.55
CA THR A 153 5.43 -8.46 9.28
C THR A 153 4.77 -7.17 9.80
N VAL A 154 3.51 -7.27 10.24
CA VAL A 154 2.75 -6.17 10.83
C VAL A 154 3.54 -5.45 11.93
N ASN A 155 4.13 -6.20 12.88
CA ASN A 155 4.89 -5.61 13.99
C ASN A 155 6.12 -4.81 13.53
N ARG A 156 6.83 -5.30 12.51
CA ARG A 156 8.02 -4.62 11.98
C ARG A 156 7.64 -3.41 11.15
N MET A 157 6.59 -3.51 10.35
CA MET A 157 6.07 -2.37 9.58
C MET A 157 5.52 -1.27 10.50
N ASP A 158 4.81 -1.64 11.57
CA ASP A 158 4.35 -0.70 12.61
C ASP A 158 5.54 -0.04 13.31
N SER A 159 6.55 -0.82 13.69
CA SER A 159 7.78 -0.30 14.30
C SER A 159 8.53 0.70 13.40
N LEU A 160 8.63 0.40 12.11
CA LEU A 160 9.24 1.30 11.12
C LEU A 160 8.43 2.60 10.95
N LEU A 161 7.11 2.49 10.96
CA LEU A 161 6.20 3.61 10.82
C LEU A 161 6.23 4.53 12.03
N GLN A 162 6.13 3.98 13.25
CA GLN A 162 6.19 4.74 14.50
C GLN A 162 7.49 5.53 14.68
N GLN A 163 8.59 5.05 14.10
CA GLN A 163 9.88 5.72 14.16
C GLN A 163 10.14 6.66 12.99
N GLY A 164 9.19 6.79 12.06
CA GLY A 164 9.33 7.62 10.86
C GLY A 164 10.47 7.19 9.95
N LYS A 165 10.84 5.89 9.97
CA LYS A 165 11.99 5.34 9.22
C LYS A 165 11.59 4.67 7.91
N LEU A 166 10.34 4.82 7.49
CA LEU A 166 9.88 4.54 6.12
C LEU A 166 10.10 5.74 5.19
N SER A 167 11.19 6.50 5.38
CA SER A 167 11.42 7.79 4.72
C SER A 167 12.26 7.70 3.44
N GLY A 168 12.38 6.51 2.84
CA GLY A 168 13.11 6.28 1.59
C GLY A 168 12.18 5.93 0.44
N ASP A 169 12.65 6.11 -0.80
CA ASP A 169 11.93 5.64 -1.98
C ASP A 169 12.06 4.11 -2.08
N VAL A 170 11.22 3.42 -1.29
CA VAL A 170 11.12 1.96 -1.22
C VAL A 170 10.94 1.35 -2.61
N PHE A 171 10.18 2.01 -3.47
CA PHE A 171 9.95 1.52 -4.81
C PHE A 171 11.24 1.56 -5.62
N SER A 172 11.92 2.71 -5.69
CA SER A 172 13.24 2.81 -6.34
C SER A 172 14.29 1.90 -5.72
N TYR A 173 14.22 1.62 -4.41
CA TYR A 173 15.10 0.66 -3.74
C TYR A 173 14.88 -0.76 -4.29
N LEU A 174 13.63 -1.24 -4.28
CA LEU A 174 13.27 -2.58 -4.78
C LEU A 174 13.59 -2.76 -6.26
N GLU A 175 13.61 -1.66 -7.01
CA GLU A 175 14.00 -1.61 -8.42
C GLU A 175 15.51 -1.47 -8.66
N ARG A 176 16.31 -1.40 -7.58
CA ARG A 176 17.76 -1.18 -7.65
C ARG A 176 18.15 0.09 -8.40
N LYS A 177 17.32 1.13 -8.29
CA LYS A 177 17.52 2.44 -8.93
C LYS A 177 18.08 3.50 -8.00
N LEU A 178 18.04 3.27 -6.68
CA LEU A 178 18.69 4.16 -5.73
C LEU A 178 20.21 4.14 -5.92
N SER A 179 20.84 5.29 -5.68
CA SER A 179 22.30 5.35 -5.58
C SER A 179 22.77 4.50 -4.39
N ALA A 180 23.99 3.98 -4.45
CA ALA A 180 24.54 3.18 -3.34
C ALA A 180 24.51 3.94 -1.99
N GLY A 181 24.71 5.26 -2.02
CA GLY A 181 24.63 6.09 -0.81
C GLY A 181 23.22 6.26 -0.28
N ASP A 182 22.21 6.40 -1.16
CA ASP A 182 20.81 6.57 -0.74
C ASP A 182 20.20 5.23 -0.30
N ALA A 183 20.55 4.14 -0.97
CA ALA A 183 20.19 2.78 -0.54
C ALA A 183 20.73 2.50 0.88
N TYR A 184 22.02 2.75 1.11
CA TYR A 184 22.63 2.55 2.42
C TYR A 184 21.98 3.42 3.51
N ARG A 185 21.66 4.68 3.23
CA ARG A 185 20.97 5.57 4.19
C ARG A 185 19.58 5.07 4.56
N MET A 186 18.83 4.56 3.58
CA MET A 186 17.52 3.98 3.81
C MET A 186 17.64 2.71 4.67
N GLU A 187 18.52 1.79 4.28
CA GLU A 187 18.83 0.57 5.02
C GLU A 187 19.23 0.86 6.47
N GLU A 188 20.16 1.80 6.68
CA GLU A 188 20.64 2.21 8.00
C GLU A 188 19.52 2.81 8.86
N GLY A 189 18.69 3.68 8.27
CA GLY A 189 17.55 4.28 8.96
C GLY A 189 16.53 3.24 9.42
N MET A 190 16.22 2.26 8.57
CA MET A 190 15.32 1.15 8.91
C MET A 190 15.95 0.21 9.95
N ALA A 191 17.26 -0.01 9.90
CA ALA A 191 17.99 -0.85 10.86
C ALA A 191 17.93 -0.26 12.27
N ASP A 192 18.18 1.04 12.38
CA ASP A 192 18.11 1.75 13.65
C ASP A 192 16.70 1.67 14.25
N ALA A 193 15.65 1.66 13.42
CA ALA A 193 14.31 1.44 13.93
C ALA A 193 14.08 0.02 14.46
N LEU A 194 14.40 -0.98 13.64
CA LEU A 194 14.02 -2.35 13.93
C LEU A 194 14.85 -3.01 15.02
N VAL A 195 16.15 -2.71 15.11
CA VAL A 195 17.05 -3.24 16.15
C VAL A 195 16.60 -2.79 17.54
N ASN A 196 16.05 -1.58 17.66
CA ASN A 196 15.66 -1.01 18.95
C ASN A 196 14.23 -1.38 19.40
N SER A 197 13.38 -1.94 18.52
CA SER A 197 11.94 -2.05 18.78
C SER A 197 11.27 -3.37 18.41
N SER A 198 11.86 -4.19 17.54
CA SER A 198 11.11 -5.27 16.86
C SER A 198 11.79 -6.66 16.90
N GLY A 199 12.83 -6.82 17.74
CA GLY A 199 13.51 -8.10 17.92
C GLY A 199 14.33 -8.57 16.72
N VAL A 200 14.74 -7.66 15.83
CA VAL A 200 15.72 -7.97 14.78
C VAL A 200 17.09 -8.10 15.42
N GLU A 201 17.73 -9.26 15.24
CA GLU A 201 18.97 -9.63 15.91
C GLU A 201 20.17 -8.75 15.50
N SER A 202 20.18 -8.25 14.25
CA SER A 202 21.28 -7.42 13.76
C SER A 202 20.92 -6.60 12.50
N LYS A 203 21.75 -5.60 12.17
CA LYS A 203 21.59 -4.80 10.94
C LYS A 203 21.73 -5.67 9.67
N GLU A 204 22.63 -6.65 9.73
CA GLU A 204 22.90 -7.58 8.62
C GLU A 204 21.65 -8.41 8.29
N ALA A 205 20.86 -8.79 9.29
CA ALA A 205 19.61 -9.51 9.06
C ALA A 205 18.59 -8.65 8.30
N LEU A 206 18.52 -7.35 8.59
CA LEU A 206 17.68 -6.44 7.81
C LEU A 206 18.20 -6.27 6.38
N PHE A 207 19.50 -6.05 6.21
CA PHE A 207 20.07 -5.81 4.88
C PHE A 207 19.85 -7.03 3.98
N ALA A 208 20.10 -8.24 4.50
CA ALA A 208 19.79 -9.47 3.80
C ALA A 208 18.29 -9.62 3.46
N ALA A 209 17.39 -9.14 4.34
CA ALA A 209 15.96 -9.16 4.08
C ALA A 209 15.51 -8.15 3.01
N LEU A 210 16.18 -6.98 2.94
CA LEU A 210 15.95 -5.96 1.91
C LEU A 210 16.52 -6.39 0.55
N ASP A 211 17.69 -7.04 0.53
CA ASP A 211 18.25 -7.68 -0.66
C ASP A 211 17.30 -8.77 -1.19
N LYS A 212 16.84 -9.67 -0.30
CA LYS A 212 15.84 -10.71 -0.63
C LYS A 212 14.55 -10.09 -1.15
N ALA A 213 14.10 -8.97 -0.57
CA ALA A 213 12.91 -8.28 -1.05
C ALA A 213 13.12 -7.74 -2.48
N SER A 214 14.29 -7.16 -2.79
CA SER A 214 14.61 -6.67 -4.13
C SER A 214 14.69 -7.80 -5.16
N ASP A 215 15.29 -8.94 -4.80
CA ASP A 215 15.33 -10.13 -5.66
C ASP A 215 13.93 -10.69 -5.93
N ASN A 216 13.11 -10.83 -4.87
CA ASN A 216 11.73 -11.27 -4.99
C ASN A 216 10.89 -10.29 -5.83
N TRP A 217 11.12 -8.98 -5.68
CA TRP A 217 10.46 -7.95 -6.48
C TRP A 217 10.72 -8.12 -7.97
N HIS A 218 11.97 -8.38 -8.35
CA HIS A 218 12.31 -8.65 -9.75
C HIS A 218 11.65 -9.93 -10.26
N SER A 219 11.60 -11.00 -9.43
CA SER A 219 10.89 -12.23 -9.79
C SER A 219 9.37 -12.01 -9.96
N ILE A 220 8.77 -11.14 -9.15
CA ILE A 220 7.35 -10.75 -9.24
C ILE A 220 7.11 -10.02 -10.57
N ASN A 221 7.96 -9.05 -10.90
CA ASN A 221 7.87 -8.29 -12.15
C ASN A 221 8.03 -9.20 -13.38
N ASP A 222 9.03 -10.09 -13.38
CA ASP A 222 9.24 -11.05 -14.46
C ASP A 222 8.03 -11.98 -14.62
N SER A 223 7.41 -12.40 -13.52
CA SER A 223 6.21 -13.24 -13.55
C SER A 223 5.02 -12.51 -14.14
N ALA A 224 4.81 -11.24 -13.77
CA ALA A 224 3.74 -10.41 -14.33
C ALA A 224 3.94 -10.15 -15.84
N ASP A 225 5.17 -9.79 -16.26
CA ASP A 225 5.50 -9.50 -17.67
C ASP A 225 5.39 -10.72 -18.60
N ASN A 226 5.51 -11.95 -18.07
CA ASN A 226 5.38 -13.17 -18.85
C ASN A 226 3.92 -13.60 -19.06
N ILE A 227 3.02 -13.28 -18.12
CA ILE A 227 1.58 -13.56 -18.24
C ILE A 227 0.95 -12.73 -19.37
N ASP A 228 1.46 -11.52 -19.62
CA ASP A 228 0.94 -10.61 -20.65
C ASP A 228 1.40 -10.96 -22.08
N LYS A 229 2.31 -11.92 -22.24
CA LYS A 229 2.87 -12.33 -23.55
C LYS A 229 2.25 -13.61 -24.11
N GLU A 230 1.41 -14.31 -23.35
CA GLU A 230 0.65 -15.50 -23.78
C GLU A 230 -0.78 -15.14 -24.20
#